data_AF-A0A1T5B9P6-F1
#
_entry.id   AF-A0A1T5B9P6-F1
#
_cell.length_a   1.000
_cell.length_b   1.000
_cell.length_c   1.000
_cell.angle_alpha   90.00
_cell.angle_beta   90.00
_cell.angle_gamma   90.00
#
_symmetry.space_group_name_H-M   'P 1'
#
loop_
_entity.id
_entity.type
_entity.pdbx_description
1 polymer ?
#
loop_
_entity_poly.entity_id
_entity_poly.type
_entity_poly.pdbx_seq_one_letter_code
_entity_poly.pdbx_strand_id
1 'polypeptide(L)'
;MEITIKEQTYKVKYSIRSLFIFEQLTGKTFTLESLLDQYIFFYSMILANNPECTLTFDQFIDECDEDFTLVTSLQKYITEVFAKQAQLNKAGEGDSKKK
;
A
#
# COMPACT_ATOMS: atom_id res chain seq x y z
N MET A 1 -4.09 -6.19 -6.12
CA MET A 1 -3.30 -6.50 -7.32
C MET A 1 -2.27 -7.57 -6.96
N GLU A 2 -1.61 -8.15 -7.94
CA GLU A 2 -0.51 -9.09 -7.75
C GLU A 2 0.72 -8.53 -8.47
N ILE A 3 1.89 -8.73 -7.87
CA ILE A 3 3.19 -8.34 -8.43
C ILE A 3 4.10 -9.57 -8.37
N THR A 4 5.01 -9.71 -9.32
CA THR A 4 6.02 -10.77 -9.31
C THR A 4 7.37 -10.13 -9.04
N ILE A 5 8.05 -10.62 -8.02
CA ILE A 5 9.41 -10.19 -7.63
C ILE A 5 10.24 -11.47 -7.47
N LYS A 6 11.41 -11.56 -8.13
CA LYS A 6 12.31 -12.74 -8.06
C LYS A 6 11.59 -14.09 -8.17
N GLU A 7 10.75 -14.23 -9.20
CA GLU A 7 9.94 -15.44 -9.51
C GLU A 7 8.84 -15.79 -8.50
N GLN A 8 8.67 -14.99 -7.44
CA GLN A 8 7.60 -15.15 -6.46
C GLN A 8 6.50 -14.12 -6.70
N THR A 9 5.25 -14.60 -6.77
CA THR A 9 4.09 -13.72 -6.86
C THR A 9 3.64 -13.31 -5.46
N TYR A 10 3.49 -12.00 -5.26
CA TYR A 10 3.03 -11.39 -4.03
C TYR A 10 1.69 -10.68 -4.23
N LYS A 11 0.79 -10.89 -3.28
CA LYS A 11 -0.49 -10.19 -3.25
C LYS A 11 -0.34 -8.81 -2.61
N VAL A 12 -0.74 -7.76 -3.32
CA VAL A 12 -0.76 -6.38 -2.81
C VAL A 12 -2.19 -5.93 -2.62
N LYS A 13 -2.55 -5.59 -1.39
CA LYS A 13 -3.88 -5.07 -1.07
C LYS A 13 -3.82 -4.06 0.05
N TYR A 14 -4.49 -2.93 -0.16
CA TYR A 14 -4.77 -1.97 0.91
C TYR A 14 -5.71 -2.60 1.95
N SER A 15 -5.29 -2.60 3.21
CA SER A 15 -6.05 -3.13 4.33
C SER A 15 -5.67 -2.41 5.62
N ILE A 16 -6.51 -2.51 6.65
CA ILE A 16 -6.18 -2.00 7.99
C ILE A 16 -4.88 -2.64 8.51
N ARG A 17 -4.66 -3.92 8.20
CA ARG A 17 -3.40 -4.60 8.55
C ARG A 17 -2.19 -3.96 7.87
N SER A 18 -2.33 -3.47 6.64
CA SER A 18 -1.27 -2.74 5.93
C SER A 18 -0.90 -1.45 6.66
N LEU A 19 -1.88 -0.76 7.27
CA LEU A 19 -1.64 0.43 8.10
C LEU A 19 -0.89 0.05 9.38
N PHE A 20 -1.34 -1.00 10.09
CA PHE A 20 -0.67 -1.44 11.32
C PHE A 20 0.76 -1.90 11.08
N ILE A 21 1.03 -2.61 9.99
CA ILE A 21 2.40 -3.02 9.66
C ILE A 21 3.28 -1.80 9.39
N PHE A 22 2.77 -0.77 8.70
CA PHE A 22 3.51 0.47 8.51
C PHE A 22 3.88 1.12 9.85
N GLU A 23 2.92 1.22 10.78
CA GLU A 23 3.17 1.82 12.10
C GLU A 23 4.16 0.99 12.91
N GLN A 24 4.10 -0.34 12.81
CA GLN A 24 5.04 -1.24 13.46
C GLN A 24 6.47 -1.10 12.91
N LEU A 25 6.61 -0.94 11.59
CA LEU A 25 7.92 -0.77 10.94
C LEU A 25 8.55 0.60 11.22
N THR A 26 7.72 1.65 11.27
CA THR A 26 8.20 3.03 11.41
C THR A 26 8.21 3.56 12.84
N GLY A 27 7.46 2.93 13.75
CA GLY A 27 7.29 3.38 15.12
C GLY A 27 6.46 4.67 15.26
N LYS A 28 5.76 5.10 14.21
CA LYS A 28 4.90 6.30 14.20
C LYS A 28 3.51 5.98 13.67
N THR A 29 2.54 6.84 13.97
CA THR A 29 1.19 6.77 13.38
C THR A 29 1.25 6.83 11.86
N PHE A 30 0.28 6.22 11.19
CA PHE A 30 0.23 6.21 9.73
C PHE A 30 0.13 7.64 9.16
N THR A 31 1.24 8.09 8.57
CA THR A 31 1.38 9.34 7.82
C THR A 31 2.38 9.11 6.69
N LEU A 32 2.05 9.60 5.50
CA LEU A 32 2.89 9.52 4.30
C LEU A 32 3.49 10.90 4.02
N GLU A 33 4.56 11.26 4.73
CA GLU A 33 5.23 12.57 4.62
C GLU A 33 6.47 12.52 3.72
N SER A 34 7.17 11.39 3.73
CA SER A 34 8.40 11.20 2.97
C SER A 34 8.25 10.14 1.87
N LEU A 35 9.18 10.18 0.91
CA LEU A 35 9.29 9.13 -0.10
C LEU A 35 9.50 7.76 0.56
N LEU A 36 10.36 7.70 1.58
CA LEU A 36 10.59 6.48 2.35
C LEU A 36 9.29 5.94 2.96
N ASP A 37 8.43 6.82 3.50
CA ASP A 37 7.12 6.39 4.02
C ASP A 37 6.26 5.76 2.92
N GLN A 38 6.28 6.29 1.70
CA GLN A 38 5.54 5.69 0.58
C GLN A 38 6.05 4.28 0.25
N TYR A 39 7.36 4.08 0.18
CA TYR A 39 7.94 2.76 -0.10
C TYR A 39 7.72 1.77 1.04
N ILE A 40 7.88 2.20 2.29
CA ILE A 40 7.55 1.37 3.46
C ILE A 40 6.08 0.99 3.42
N PHE A 41 5.19 1.89 2.99
CA PHE A 41 3.78 1.58 2.90
C PHE A 41 3.45 0.60 1.77
N PHE A 42 4.08 0.73 0.60
CA PHE A 42 3.98 -0.28 -0.47
C PHE A 42 4.39 -1.66 0.03
N TYR A 43 5.52 -1.74 0.72
CA TYR A 43 6.03 -2.97 1.31
C TYR A 43 5.10 -3.51 2.40
N SER A 44 4.52 -2.65 3.24
CA SER A 44 3.56 -3.03 4.28
C SER A 44 2.30 -3.68 3.71
N MET A 45 1.85 -3.25 2.52
CA MET A 45 0.73 -3.90 1.82
C MET A 45 1.06 -5.32 1.34
N ILE A 46 2.32 -5.57 0.97
CA ILE A 46 2.80 -6.91 0.62
C ILE A 46 2.79 -7.78 1.88
N LEU A 47 3.47 -7.35 2.94
CA LEU A 47 3.55 -8.11 4.19
C LEU A 47 2.17 -8.44 4.78
N ALA A 48 1.23 -7.50 4.73
CA ALA A 48 -0.12 -7.68 5.29
C ALA A 48 -0.92 -8.83 4.64
N ASN A 49 -0.61 -9.17 3.40
CA ASN A 49 -1.38 -10.12 2.59
C ASN A 49 -0.61 -11.39 2.24
N ASN A 50 0.66 -11.48 2.64
CA ASN A 50 1.53 -12.63 2.40
C ASN A 50 2.18 -13.00 3.74
N PRO A 51 1.52 -13.83 4.58
CA PRO A 51 2.02 -14.16 5.92
C PRO A 51 3.36 -14.90 5.92
N GLU A 52 3.69 -15.61 4.84
CA GLU A 52 4.97 -16.28 4.64
C GLU A 52 5.92 -15.47 3.75
N CYS A 53 5.76 -14.15 3.72
CA CYS A 53 6.61 -13.27 2.92
C CYS A 53 8.05 -13.30 3.48
N THR A 54 8.97 -13.81 2.68
CA THR A 54 10.41 -13.78 2.93
C THR A 54 11.12 -12.60 2.27
N LEU A 55 10.39 -11.78 1.51
CA LEU A 55 10.92 -10.61 0.83
C LEU A 55 11.35 -9.58 1.87
N THR A 56 12.63 -9.22 1.88
CA THR A 56 13.14 -8.14 2.74
C THR A 56 12.84 -6.77 2.12
N PHE A 57 12.89 -5.71 2.92
CA PHE A 57 12.69 -4.35 2.41
C PHE A 57 13.75 -3.96 1.38
N ASP A 58 15.02 -4.28 1.63
CA ASP A 58 16.12 -3.99 0.69
C ASP A 58 15.89 -4.70 -0.66
N GLN A 59 15.50 -5.98 -0.65
CA GLN A 59 15.16 -6.70 -1.88
C GLN A 59 13.97 -6.09 -2.62
N PHE A 60 13.00 -5.54 -1.90
CA PHE A 60 11.89 -4.82 -2.54
C PHE A 60 12.36 -3.51 -3.18
N ILE A 61 13.28 -2.78 -2.55
CA ILE A 61 13.86 -1.55 -3.09
C ILE A 61 14.73 -1.85 -4.32
N ASP A 62 15.59 -2.86 -4.27
CA ASP A 62 16.41 -3.29 -5.41
C ASP A 62 15.53 -3.52 -6.66
N GLU A 63 14.39 -4.17 -6.48
CA GLU A 63 13.46 -4.48 -7.58
C GLU A 63 12.70 -3.24 -8.06
N CYS A 64 12.44 -2.28 -7.17
CA CYS A 64 11.88 -0.98 -7.56
C CYS A 64 12.87 -0.16 -8.39
N ASP A 65 14.17 -0.27 -8.10
CA ASP A 65 15.24 0.40 -8.84
C ASP A 65 15.47 -0.27 -10.21
N GLU A 66 15.33 -1.60 -10.29
CA GLU A 66 15.44 -2.34 -11.55
C GLU A 66 14.20 -2.20 -12.46
N ASP A 67 12.99 -2.21 -11.88
CA ASP A 67 11.74 -2.10 -12.63
C ASP A 67 10.84 -0.95 -12.13
N PHE A 68 10.98 0.21 -12.79
CA PHE A 68 10.16 1.39 -12.52
C PHE A 68 8.65 1.16 -12.78
N THR A 69 8.28 0.17 -13.60
CA THR A 69 6.86 -0.12 -13.88
C THR A 69 6.15 -0.70 -12.66
N LEU A 70 6.90 -1.39 -11.78
CA LEU A 70 6.41 -1.89 -10.50
C LEU A 70 5.93 -0.73 -9.62
N VAL A 71 6.79 0.27 -9.41
CA VAL A 71 6.50 1.46 -8.59
C VAL A 71 5.31 2.22 -9.16
N THR A 72 5.30 2.44 -10.48
CA THR A 72 4.20 3.16 -11.15
C THR A 72 2.86 2.42 -10.96
N SER A 73 2.88 1.09 -11.04
CA SER A 73 1.68 0.26 -10.84
C SER A 73 1.18 0.30 -9.39
N LEU A 74 2.08 0.25 -8.41
CA LEU A 74 1.76 0.37 -6.98
C LEU A 74 1.18 1.76 -6.65
N GLN A 75 1.79 2.82 -7.18
CA GLN A 75 1.33 4.19 -6.99
C GLN A 75 -0.05 4.42 -7.60
N LYS A 76 -0.29 3.91 -8.81
CA LYS A 76 -1.60 3.95 -9.46
C LYS A 76 -2.64 3.22 -8.61
N TYR A 77 -2.33 2.01 -8.14
CA TYR A 77 -3.23 1.22 -7.30
C TYR A 77 -3.63 1.96 -6.01
N ILE A 78 -2.66 2.53 -5.27
CA ILE A 78 -2.97 3.32 -4.06
C ILE A 78 -3.85 4.52 -4.40
N THR A 79 -3.51 5.24 -5.47
CA THR A 79 -4.26 6.44 -5.86
C THR A 79 -5.72 6.09 -6.17
N GLU A 80 -5.96 4.98 -6.87
CA GLU A 80 -7.32 4.49 -7.14
C GLU A 80 -8.05 4.05 -5.87
N VAL A 81 -7.36 3.39 -4.94
CA VAL A 81 -7.94 3.00 -3.65
C VAL A 81 -8.37 4.22 -2.84
N PHE A 82 -7.50 5.22 -2.70
CA PHE A 82 -7.83 6.44 -1.96
C PHE A 82 -8.92 7.27 -2.65
N ALA A 83 -8.90 7.33 -3.99
CA ALA A 83 -9.98 7.99 -4.74
C ALA A 83 -11.34 7.31 -4.47
N LYS A 84 -11.39 5.97 -4.49
CA LYS A 84 -12.61 5.21 -4.17
C LYS A 84 -13.06 5.43 -2.73
N GLN A 85 -12.13 5.42 -1.78
CA GLN A 85 -12.44 5.67 -0.36
C GLN A 85 -13.00 7.08 -0.16
N ALA A 86 -12.41 8.09 -0.80
CA ALA A 86 -12.89 9.47 -0.75
C ALA A 86 -14.29 9.62 -1.38
N GLN A 87 -14.58 8.91 -2.48
CA GLN A 87 -15.91 8.91 -3.09
C GLN A 87 -16.96 8.27 -2.19
N LEU A 88 -16.64 7.15 -1.53
CA LEU A 88 -17.54 6.50 -0.57
C LEU A 88 -17.85 7.40 0.63
N ASN A 89 -16.84 8.10 1.15
CA ASN A 89 -17.03 9.04 2.25
C ASN A 89 -17.95 10.21 1.85
N LYS A 90 -17.78 10.77 0.64
CA LYS A 90 -18.65 11.85 0.13
C LYS A 90 -20.08 11.40 -0.17
N ALA A 91 -20.27 10.16 -0.62
CA ALA A 91 -21.60 9.62 -0.91
C ALA A 91 -22.44 9.39 0.38
N GLY A 92 -21.79 9.11 1.52
CA GLY A 92 -22.45 8.98 2.82
C GLY A 92 -22.92 10.30 3.43
N GLU A 93 -22.27 11.43 3.08
CA GLU A 93 -22.65 12.76 3.58
C GLU A 93 -23.86 13.36 2.85
N GLY A 94 -24.20 12.86 1.65
CA GLY A 94 -25.32 13.35 0.83
C GLY A 94 -26.71 12.89 1.31
N ASP A 95 -26.81 11.82 2.09
CA ASP A 95 -28.10 11.24 2.52
C ASP A 95 -28.55 11.71 3.93
N SER A 96 -27.66 12.37 4.69
CA SER A 96 -27.95 12.81 6.06
C SER A 96 -28.57 14.22 6.18
N LYS A 97 -28.87 14.89 5.07
CA LYS A 97 -29.46 16.26 5.05
C LYS A 97 -30.93 16.35 4.61
N LYS A 98 -31.66 15.23 4.58
CA LYS A 98 -33.13 15.23 4.46
C LYS A 98 -33.77 14.51 5.64
N LYS A 99 -33.86 15.20 6.78
CA LYS A 99 -34.89 14.96 7.79
C LYS A 99 -35.26 16.27 8.45
#